data_AF-A0A5Q4FT84-F1
#
_entry.id   AF-A0A5Q4FT84-F1
#
_cell.length_a   1.000
_cell.length_b   1.000
_cell.length_c   1.000
_cell.angle_alpha   90.00
_cell.angle_beta   90.00
_cell.angle_gamma   90.00
#
_symmetry.space_group_name_H-M   'P 1'
#
loop_
_entity.id
_entity.type
_entity.pdbx_description
1 polymer ?
#
loop_
_entity_poly.entity_id
_entity_poly.type
_entity_poly.pdbx_seq_one_letter_code
_entity_poly.pdbx_strand_id
1 'polypeptide(L)'
;MEEPLAADQTGTQDVRDTRPGQIPPRPSGVQRVLAKLPLVQRDTPPPELDELAVAIRAAGKADLREVVRAYRYAELMHEGQRRRSGEAYITHPVAVATELAQLGLGTPTLVAALLHDTVEDTPATLQDVREGFSDEVAHLVDGVTKLDRIHVDSKQEQQAETLRKMIMAMAKDIRVLVIKLADRLHNMETIGHMPRDAQKRIATETLDIYAPLAHRLGMQNFKLRLEDLGFGALHPKRYEEIVALVEERNPERAVLLDEVMDSLREQLRELKIRGEVTGRPKHYYSIYEKMVLRGKE
;
A
#
# COMPACT_ATOMS: atom_id res chain seq x y z
N MET A 1 17.79 -35.00 74.69
CA MET A 1 18.15 -36.39 74.99
C MET A 1 16.89 -37.19 74.78
N GLU A 2 16.70 -38.06 73.81
CA GLU A 2 17.51 -38.70 72.76
C GLU A 2 16.52 -39.11 71.66
N GLU A 3 16.92 -39.11 70.39
CA GLU A 3 16.27 -39.96 69.38
C GLU A 3 16.59 -41.43 69.66
N PRO A 4 15.82 -42.38 69.09
CA PRO A 4 16.44 -43.13 68.00
C PRO A 4 15.53 -43.56 66.85
N LEU A 5 16.24 -43.97 65.81
CA LEU A 5 15.93 -44.44 64.46
C LEU A 5 15.12 -45.76 64.33
N ALA A 6 14.41 -45.80 63.18
CA ALA A 6 14.30 -46.88 62.17
C ALA A 6 13.46 -48.15 62.41
N ALA A 7 12.48 -48.35 61.52
CA ALA A 7 12.20 -49.64 60.89
C ALA A 7 11.71 -49.42 59.43
N ASP A 8 12.28 -50.22 58.53
CA ASP A 8 12.21 -50.20 57.07
C ASP A 8 11.20 -51.24 56.53
N GLN A 9 10.93 -51.18 55.22
CA GLN A 9 10.24 -52.15 54.35
C GLN A 9 8.69 -52.04 54.31
N THR A 10 7.97 -52.00 53.19
CA THR A 10 8.20 -52.51 51.82
C THR A 10 7.44 -51.66 50.78
N GLY A 11 7.98 -51.57 49.56
CA GLY A 11 7.47 -50.72 48.49
C GLY A 11 6.14 -51.11 47.85
N THR A 12 5.57 -50.14 47.14
CA THR A 12 4.99 -50.30 45.80
C THR A 12 5.12 -48.93 45.12
N GLN A 13 5.92 -48.90 44.06
CA GLN A 13 6.03 -47.79 43.13
C GLN A 13 4.70 -47.71 42.37
N ASP A 14 4.08 -46.53 42.31
CA ASP A 14 3.26 -46.21 41.15
C ASP A 14 3.48 -44.76 40.69
N VAL A 15 4.20 -44.74 39.58
CA VAL A 15 4.42 -43.77 38.51
C VAL A 15 3.51 -42.52 38.49
N ARG A 16 4.15 -41.38 38.75
CA ARG A 16 4.10 -40.11 37.99
C ARG A 16 2.80 -39.79 37.20
N ASP A 17 2.03 -38.83 37.70
CA ASP A 17 1.18 -37.97 36.86
C ASP A 17 1.75 -36.53 36.88
N THR A 18 2.83 -36.33 36.13
CA THR A 18 3.32 -34.99 35.78
C THR A 18 2.55 -34.52 34.57
N ARG A 19 1.66 -33.54 34.78
CA ARG A 19 0.98 -32.78 33.72
C ARG A 19 2.01 -32.35 32.67
N PRO A 20 1.83 -32.67 31.38
CA PRO A 20 2.79 -32.28 30.36
C PRO A 20 2.80 -30.75 30.26
N GLY A 21 3.99 -30.17 30.49
CA GLY A 21 4.25 -28.76 30.26
C GLY A 21 3.84 -28.39 28.83
N GLN A 22 3.14 -27.27 28.71
CA GLN A 22 2.93 -26.62 27.43
C GLN A 22 4.31 -26.35 26.81
N ILE A 23 4.67 -27.17 25.83
CA ILE A 23 5.79 -26.92 24.94
C ILE A 23 5.47 -25.57 24.28
N PRO A 24 6.32 -24.54 24.38
CA PRO A 24 6.08 -23.31 23.67
C PRO A 24 5.91 -23.63 22.17
N PRO A 25 4.94 -23.01 21.48
CA PRO A 25 4.73 -23.30 20.07
C PRO A 25 6.05 -23.14 19.32
N ARG A 26 6.39 -24.12 18.48
CA ARG A 26 7.61 -24.06 17.65
C ARG A 26 7.57 -22.75 16.86
N PRO A 27 8.68 -21.99 16.77
CA PRO A 27 8.66 -20.71 16.08
C PRO A 27 8.27 -20.92 14.62
N SER A 28 7.27 -20.14 14.19
CA SER A 28 6.78 -20.06 12.82
C SER A 28 7.93 -19.80 11.83
N GLY A 29 7.71 -20.06 10.54
CA GLY A 29 8.70 -19.76 9.49
C GLY A 29 9.18 -18.30 9.61
N VAL A 30 8.25 -17.38 9.84
CA VAL A 30 8.50 -15.95 10.05
C VAL A 30 9.35 -15.68 11.29
N GLN A 31 9.06 -16.29 12.44
CA GLN A 31 9.85 -16.07 13.66
C GLN A 31 11.27 -16.60 13.53
N ARG A 32 11.47 -17.73 12.83
CA ARG A 32 12.83 -18.24 12.52
C ARG A 32 13.57 -17.34 11.55
N VAL A 33 12.88 -16.80 10.55
CA VAL A 33 13.41 -15.81 9.60
C VAL A 33 13.84 -14.53 10.34
N LEU A 34 12.95 -13.97 11.16
CA LEU A 34 13.19 -12.76 11.92
C LEU A 34 14.26 -12.94 13.01
N ALA A 35 14.40 -14.14 13.58
CA ALA A 35 15.44 -14.47 14.54
C ALA A 35 16.84 -14.60 13.91
N LYS A 36 16.93 -14.81 12.59
CA LYS A 36 18.21 -14.89 11.85
C LYS A 36 18.73 -13.52 11.42
N LEU A 37 17.92 -12.47 11.48
CA LEU A 37 18.35 -11.11 11.16
C LEU A 37 19.31 -10.56 12.25
N PRO A 38 20.41 -9.89 11.87
CA PRO A 38 21.37 -9.36 12.82
C PRO A 38 20.70 -8.40 13.81
N LEU A 39 21.01 -8.56 15.10
CA LEU A 39 20.47 -7.77 16.22
C LEU A 39 20.75 -6.26 16.13
N VAL A 40 21.61 -5.84 15.20
CA VAL A 40 22.35 -4.58 15.24
C VAL A 40 21.51 -3.33 14.91
N GLN A 41 20.27 -3.43 14.42
CA GLN A 41 19.47 -2.22 14.13
C GLN A 41 17.98 -2.37 14.48
N ARG A 42 17.61 -2.86 15.65
CA ARG A 42 16.17 -3.02 15.97
C ARG A 42 15.39 -1.69 16.09
N ASP A 43 16.06 -0.56 16.34
CA ASP A 43 15.39 0.72 16.61
C ASP A 43 15.60 1.81 15.54
N THR A 44 16.49 1.61 14.56
CA THR A 44 16.67 2.57 13.46
C THR A 44 16.07 1.99 12.18
N PRO A 45 15.09 2.67 11.55
CA PRO A 45 14.56 2.22 10.27
C PRO A 45 15.66 2.28 9.20
N PRO A 46 15.68 1.33 8.24
CA PRO A 46 16.52 1.43 7.05
C PRO A 46 16.27 2.76 6.30
N PRO A 47 17.27 3.34 5.62
CA PRO A 47 17.10 4.58 4.86
C PRO A 47 15.95 4.55 3.85
N GLU A 48 15.67 3.38 3.28
CA GLU A 48 14.55 3.13 2.36
C GLU A 48 13.19 3.41 3.00
N LEU A 49 13.10 3.37 4.33
CA LEU A 49 11.89 3.65 5.09
C LEU A 49 11.82 5.08 5.63
N ASP A 50 12.76 5.98 5.30
CA ASP A 50 12.78 7.32 5.89
C ASP A 50 11.48 8.09 5.63
N GLU A 51 11.01 8.10 4.38
CA GLU A 51 9.75 8.74 3.99
C GLU A 51 8.55 8.09 4.69
N LEU A 52 8.51 6.75 4.72
CA LEU A 52 7.46 5.99 5.40
C LEU A 52 7.44 6.30 6.90
N ALA A 53 8.60 6.39 7.53
CA ALA A 53 8.74 6.68 8.95
C ALA A 53 8.31 8.11 9.28
N VAL A 54 8.61 9.08 8.41
CA VAL A 54 8.08 10.46 8.51
C VAL A 54 6.56 10.46 8.42
N ALA A 55 5.98 9.77 7.42
CA ALA A 55 4.54 9.69 7.24
C ALA A 55 3.84 9.02 8.44
N ILE A 56 4.39 7.92 8.96
CA ILE A 56 3.88 7.23 10.16
C ILE A 56 3.90 8.15 11.38
N ARG A 57 5.02 8.86 11.60
CA ARG A 57 5.15 9.80 12.72
C ARG A 57 4.18 10.97 12.61
N ALA A 58 3.99 11.51 11.41
CA ALA A 58 3.05 12.61 11.17
C ALA A 58 1.59 12.18 11.40
N ALA A 59 1.22 10.97 10.97
CA ALA A 59 -0.13 10.43 11.15
C ALA A 59 -0.42 9.99 12.59
N GLY A 60 0.59 9.49 13.32
CA GLY A 60 0.48 9.02 14.70
C GLY A 60 -0.42 7.78 14.88
N LYS A 61 -0.72 7.05 13.80
CA LYS A 61 -1.71 5.96 13.76
C LYS A 61 -1.11 4.57 13.57
N ALA A 62 0.21 4.47 13.35
CA ALA A 62 0.88 3.20 13.10
C ALA A 62 2.12 3.02 13.97
N ASP A 63 2.43 1.77 14.31
CA ASP A 63 3.62 1.39 15.05
C ASP A 63 4.78 1.15 14.08
N LEU A 64 5.76 2.05 14.11
CA LEU A 64 6.94 1.97 13.26
C LEU A 64 7.73 0.66 13.46
N ARG A 65 7.73 0.08 14.66
CA ARG A 65 8.47 -1.16 14.95
C ARG A 65 7.87 -2.36 14.23
N GLU A 66 6.54 -2.46 14.23
CA GLU A 66 5.79 -3.47 13.50
C GLU A 66 6.03 -3.34 11.98
N VAL A 67 6.01 -2.11 11.47
CA VAL A 67 6.27 -1.81 10.04
C VAL A 67 7.71 -2.17 9.64
N VAL A 68 8.71 -1.81 10.45
CA VAL A 68 10.12 -2.20 10.20
C VAL A 68 10.28 -3.72 10.22
N ARG A 69 9.57 -4.42 11.11
CA ARG A 69 9.59 -5.90 11.14
C ARG A 69 9.00 -6.51 9.87
N ALA A 70 7.89 -5.95 9.37
CA ALA A 70 7.26 -6.37 8.13
C ALA A 70 8.16 -6.10 6.92
N TYR A 71 8.78 -4.93 6.85
CA TYR A 71 9.75 -4.58 5.81
C TYR A 71 10.88 -5.61 5.74
N ARG A 72 11.51 -5.94 6.87
CA ARG A 72 12.63 -6.91 6.89
C ARG A 72 12.22 -8.30 6.43
N TYR A 73 11.00 -8.70 6.77
CA TYR A 73 10.47 -9.96 6.28
C TYR A 73 10.26 -9.91 4.76
N ALA A 74 9.60 -8.87 4.25
CA ALA A 74 9.39 -8.69 2.81
C ALA A 74 10.71 -8.60 2.03
N GLU A 75 11.68 -7.83 2.53
CA GLU A 75 13.03 -7.69 1.95
C GLU A 75 13.73 -9.04 1.81
N LEU A 76 13.67 -9.88 2.85
CA LEU A 76 14.27 -11.21 2.79
C LEU A 76 13.52 -12.12 1.81
N MET A 77 12.19 -12.09 1.80
CA MET A 77 11.40 -12.97 0.91
C MET A 77 11.58 -12.61 -0.57
N HIS A 78 11.82 -11.32 -0.85
CA HIS A 78 12.13 -10.83 -2.20
C HIS A 78 13.64 -10.72 -2.48
N GLU A 79 14.51 -11.33 -1.66
CA GLU A 79 15.95 -11.30 -1.86
C GLU A 79 16.32 -11.86 -3.25
N GLY A 80 17.12 -11.12 -4.00
CA GLY A 80 17.51 -11.46 -5.38
C GLY A 80 16.44 -11.17 -6.44
N GLN A 81 15.23 -10.77 -6.05
CA GLN A 81 14.18 -10.36 -7.00
C GLN A 81 14.39 -8.91 -7.44
N ARG A 82 14.21 -8.65 -8.74
CA ARG A 82 14.32 -7.32 -9.34
C ARG A 82 13.05 -6.96 -10.10
N ARG A 83 12.68 -5.68 -10.04
CA ARG A 83 11.63 -5.09 -10.88
C ARG A 83 12.10 -5.04 -12.33
N ARG A 84 11.16 -4.86 -13.27
CA ARG A 84 11.48 -4.62 -14.69
C ARG A 84 12.30 -3.36 -14.93
N SER A 85 12.26 -2.39 -14.00
CA SER A 85 13.13 -1.22 -13.98
C SER A 85 14.59 -1.53 -13.62
N GLY A 86 14.87 -2.70 -13.05
CA GLY A 86 16.18 -3.11 -12.55
C GLY A 86 16.41 -2.86 -11.05
N GLU A 87 15.52 -2.13 -10.39
CA GLU A 87 15.53 -1.88 -8.95
C GLU A 87 15.19 -3.13 -8.12
N ALA A 88 15.55 -3.12 -6.84
CA ALA A 88 15.15 -4.17 -5.90
C ALA A 88 13.63 -4.21 -5.77
N TYR A 89 13.04 -5.41 -5.70
CA TYR A 89 11.58 -5.55 -5.66
C TYR A 89 10.93 -4.83 -4.47
N ILE A 90 11.64 -4.74 -3.34
CA ILE A 90 11.17 -4.12 -2.10
C ILE A 90 10.79 -2.63 -2.26
N THR A 91 11.28 -1.92 -3.28
CA THR A 91 10.95 -0.51 -3.50
C THR A 91 9.45 -0.30 -3.74
N HIS A 92 8.78 -1.26 -4.40
CA HIS A 92 7.35 -1.17 -4.68
C HIS A 92 6.49 -1.31 -3.41
N PRO A 93 6.59 -2.38 -2.61
CA PRO A 93 5.83 -2.49 -1.36
C PRO A 93 6.07 -1.31 -0.40
N VAL A 94 7.30 -0.78 -0.36
CA VAL A 94 7.61 0.42 0.44
C VAL A 94 6.86 1.65 -0.09
N ALA A 95 6.88 1.92 -1.39
CA ALA A 95 6.16 3.05 -1.98
C ALA A 95 4.65 2.94 -1.73
N VAL A 96 4.06 1.74 -1.88
CA VAL A 96 2.65 1.50 -1.57
C VAL A 96 2.36 1.78 -0.09
N ALA A 97 3.19 1.27 0.83
CA ALA A 97 3.02 1.55 2.25
C ALA A 97 3.16 3.04 2.59
N THR A 98 4.05 3.78 1.91
CA THR A 98 4.23 5.22 2.09
C THR A 98 2.97 5.99 1.70
N GLU A 99 2.38 5.70 0.54
CA GLU A 99 1.11 6.32 0.11
C GLU A 99 -0.02 6.06 1.12
N LEU A 100 -0.12 4.83 1.64
CA LEU A 100 -1.12 4.49 2.65
C LEU A 100 -0.86 5.15 4.01
N ALA A 101 0.41 5.35 4.39
CA ALA A 101 0.78 6.06 5.61
C ALA A 101 0.43 7.54 5.52
N GLN A 102 0.58 8.17 4.34
CA GLN A 102 0.16 9.55 4.09
C GLN A 102 -1.36 9.73 4.19
N LEU A 103 -2.15 8.71 3.84
CA LEU A 103 -3.60 8.67 4.10
C LEU A 103 -3.95 8.48 5.59
N GLY A 104 -2.95 8.22 6.44
CA GLY A 104 -3.11 7.99 7.87
C GLY A 104 -3.76 6.64 8.18
N LEU A 105 -3.44 5.59 7.42
CA LEU A 105 -3.87 4.23 7.74
C LEU A 105 -3.01 3.62 8.85
N GLY A 106 -3.61 2.71 9.62
CA GLY A 106 -2.99 2.11 10.80
C GLY A 106 -2.05 0.95 10.47
N THR A 107 -1.34 0.48 11.51
CA THR A 107 -0.32 -0.58 11.42
C THR A 107 -0.73 -1.80 10.59
N PRO A 108 -1.93 -2.42 10.79
CA PRO A 108 -2.28 -3.64 10.07
C PRO A 108 -2.33 -3.44 8.55
N THR A 109 -2.74 -2.26 8.09
CA THR A 109 -2.83 -1.92 6.67
C THR A 109 -1.46 -1.67 6.06
N LEU A 110 -0.57 -0.97 6.78
CA LEU A 110 0.80 -0.72 6.31
C LEU A 110 1.61 -2.02 6.25
N VAL A 111 1.46 -2.89 7.26
CA VAL A 111 2.06 -4.23 7.26
C VAL A 111 1.49 -5.06 6.11
N ALA A 112 0.17 -5.08 5.90
CA ALA A 112 -0.42 -5.81 4.78
C ALA A 112 0.08 -5.30 3.43
N ALA A 113 0.27 -3.99 3.25
CA ALA A 113 0.83 -3.41 2.03
C ALA A 113 2.29 -3.82 1.79
N LEU A 114 3.12 -3.88 2.83
CA LEU A 114 4.49 -4.39 2.70
C LEU A 114 4.54 -5.89 2.34
N LEU A 115 3.51 -6.64 2.70
CA LEU A 115 3.45 -8.10 2.54
C LEU A 115 2.60 -8.57 1.36
N HIS A 116 1.90 -7.69 0.65
CA HIS A 116 0.84 -8.08 -0.28
C HIS A 116 1.32 -9.01 -1.40
N ASP A 117 2.51 -8.74 -1.96
CA ASP A 117 3.13 -9.57 -3.00
C ASP A 117 3.96 -10.74 -2.45
N THR A 118 4.24 -10.78 -1.14
CA THR A 118 5.08 -11.83 -0.56
C THR A 118 4.42 -13.20 -0.67
N VAL A 119 3.09 -13.28 -0.53
CA VAL A 119 2.34 -14.56 -0.58
C VAL A 119 2.14 -15.04 -2.02
N GLU A 120 2.21 -14.14 -3.00
CA GLU A 120 2.02 -14.47 -4.41
C GLU A 120 3.34 -14.81 -5.11
N ASP A 121 4.39 -14.03 -4.88
CA ASP A 121 5.66 -14.10 -5.62
C ASP A 121 6.78 -14.84 -4.87
N THR A 122 6.52 -15.30 -3.65
CA THR A 122 7.54 -15.95 -2.80
C THR A 122 7.00 -17.22 -2.13
N PRO A 123 7.86 -18.04 -1.49
CA PRO A 123 7.42 -19.21 -0.74
C PRO A 123 6.61 -18.91 0.54
N ALA A 124 6.37 -17.64 0.88
CA ALA A 124 5.59 -17.25 2.05
C ALA A 124 4.14 -17.78 1.95
N THR A 125 3.60 -18.26 3.07
CA THR A 125 2.18 -18.66 3.13
C THR A 125 1.34 -17.68 3.94
N LEU A 126 0.03 -17.68 3.73
CA LEU A 126 -0.90 -16.93 4.59
C LEU A 126 -0.81 -17.35 6.06
N GLN A 127 -0.45 -18.61 6.32
CA GLN A 127 -0.25 -19.10 7.68
C GLN A 127 0.99 -18.48 8.32
N ASP A 128 2.08 -18.33 7.56
CA ASP A 128 3.27 -17.60 8.01
C ASP A 128 2.93 -16.17 8.40
N VAL A 129 2.17 -15.45 7.56
CA VAL A 129 1.73 -14.08 7.83
C VAL A 129 0.87 -14.01 9.11
N ARG A 130 -0.09 -14.94 9.27
CA ARG A 130 -0.96 -15.01 10.45
C ARG A 130 -0.17 -15.23 11.74
N GLU A 131 0.80 -16.15 11.72
CA GLU A 131 1.61 -16.50 12.89
C GLU A 131 2.70 -15.45 13.20
N GLY A 132 3.18 -14.72 12.20
CA GLY A 132 4.25 -13.73 12.33
C GLY A 132 3.79 -12.30 12.65
N PHE A 133 2.55 -11.96 12.28
CA PHE A 133 2.02 -10.60 12.42
C PHE A 133 0.67 -10.61 13.15
N SER A 134 -0.43 -10.83 12.43
CA SER A 134 -1.76 -10.96 13.02
C SER A 134 -2.73 -11.62 12.04
N ASP A 135 -3.85 -12.13 12.58
CA ASP A 135 -4.95 -12.64 11.75
C ASP A 135 -5.57 -11.55 10.86
N GLU A 136 -5.62 -10.31 11.37
CA GLU A 136 -6.08 -9.16 10.61
C GLU A 136 -5.20 -8.86 9.40
N VAL A 137 -3.86 -8.89 9.57
CA VAL A 137 -2.92 -8.71 8.44
C VAL A 137 -3.08 -9.83 7.43
N ALA A 138 -3.18 -11.08 7.89
CA ALA A 138 -3.39 -12.22 7.00
C ALA A 138 -4.70 -12.11 6.21
N HIS A 139 -5.77 -11.60 6.83
CA HIS A 139 -7.05 -11.34 6.16
C HIS A 139 -6.92 -10.28 5.06
N LEU A 140 -6.21 -9.19 5.34
CA LEU A 140 -5.96 -8.13 4.36
C LEU A 140 -5.14 -8.63 3.18
N VAL A 141 -4.04 -9.35 3.44
CA VAL A 141 -3.16 -9.91 2.39
C VAL A 141 -3.93 -10.91 1.52
N ASP A 142 -4.67 -11.85 2.13
CA ASP A 142 -5.53 -12.79 1.40
C ASP A 142 -6.57 -12.07 0.53
N GLY A 143 -7.16 -10.99 1.06
CA GLY A 143 -8.08 -10.14 0.31
C GLY A 143 -7.46 -9.53 -0.94
N VAL A 144 -6.24 -9.00 -0.82
CA VAL A 144 -5.52 -8.36 -1.94
C VAL A 144 -5.12 -9.40 -2.99
N THR A 145 -4.46 -10.49 -2.60
CA THR A 145 -4.03 -11.57 -3.52
C THR A 145 -5.20 -12.20 -4.28
N LYS A 146 -6.38 -12.32 -3.65
CA LYS A 146 -7.59 -12.82 -4.33
C LYS A 146 -8.13 -11.88 -5.39
N LEU A 147 -7.91 -10.57 -5.26
CA LEU A 147 -8.30 -9.61 -6.29
C LEU A 147 -7.38 -9.71 -7.52
N ASP A 148 -6.11 -10.07 -7.34
CA ASP A 148 -5.14 -10.21 -8.43
C ASP A 148 -5.36 -11.44 -9.31
N ARG A 149 -5.85 -12.53 -8.74
CA ARG A 149 -6.02 -13.81 -9.46
C ARG A 149 -7.24 -13.88 -10.37
N ILE A 150 -7.98 -12.80 -10.56
CA ILE A 150 -9.21 -12.80 -11.37
C ILE A 150 -8.85 -12.57 -12.84
N HIS A 151 -8.66 -13.66 -13.58
CA HIS A 151 -8.58 -13.64 -15.05
C HIS A 151 -9.90 -14.17 -15.62
N VAL A 152 -10.54 -13.43 -16.53
CA VAL A 152 -11.73 -13.87 -17.27
C VAL A 152 -11.54 -13.55 -18.75
N ASP A 153 -12.03 -14.41 -19.63
CA ASP A 153 -11.66 -14.48 -21.04
C ASP A 153 -12.26 -13.37 -21.93
N SER A 154 -13.22 -12.56 -21.45
CA SER A 154 -13.85 -11.49 -22.23
C SER A 154 -13.76 -10.10 -21.58
N LYS A 155 -13.52 -9.07 -22.40
CA LYS A 155 -13.20 -7.69 -21.96
C LYS A 155 -14.35 -6.99 -21.22
N GLN A 156 -15.61 -7.30 -21.57
CA GLN A 156 -16.80 -6.74 -20.91
C GLN A 156 -17.19 -7.52 -19.64
N GLU A 157 -17.04 -8.85 -19.64
CA GLU A 157 -17.29 -9.65 -18.44
C GLU A 157 -16.19 -9.41 -17.40
N GLN A 158 -14.94 -9.16 -17.81
CA GLN A 158 -13.85 -8.74 -16.92
C GLN A 158 -14.22 -7.51 -16.10
N GLN A 159 -14.75 -6.46 -16.74
CA GLN A 159 -15.08 -5.21 -16.04
C GLN A 159 -16.22 -5.41 -15.04
N ALA A 160 -17.27 -6.14 -15.44
CA ALA A 160 -18.41 -6.42 -14.57
C ALA A 160 -18.06 -7.36 -13.40
N GLU A 161 -17.26 -8.40 -13.64
CA GLU A 161 -16.81 -9.31 -12.59
C GLU A 161 -15.80 -8.69 -11.64
N THR A 162 -14.82 -7.94 -12.15
CA THR A 162 -13.84 -7.21 -11.33
C THR A 162 -14.56 -6.21 -10.45
N LEU A 163 -15.51 -5.45 -11.02
CA LEU A 163 -16.36 -4.54 -10.25
C LEU A 163 -17.18 -5.29 -9.18
N ARG A 164 -17.83 -6.41 -9.53
CA ARG A 164 -18.63 -7.21 -8.58
C ARG A 164 -17.79 -7.79 -7.44
N LYS A 165 -16.59 -8.29 -7.73
CA LYS A 165 -15.68 -8.86 -6.74
C LYS A 165 -14.99 -7.80 -5.89
N MET A 166 -14.63 -6.64 -6.47
CA MET A 166 -14.21 -5.48 -5.69
C MET A 166 -15.32 -5.01 -4.75
N ILE A 167 -16.59 -4.98 -5.18
CA ILE A 167 -17.74 -4.72 -4.30
C ILE A 167 -17.85 -5.78 -3.19
N MET A 168 -17.61 -7.05 -3.48
CA MET A 168 -17.59 -8.12 -2.46
C MET A 168 -16.40 -8.00 -1.50
N ALA A 169 -15.24 -7.55 -1.97
CA ALA A 169 -14.06 -7.29 -1.13
C ALA A 169 -14.29 -6.07 -0.22
N MET A 170 -14.87 -4.99 -0.77
CA MET A 170 -15.35 -3.83 -0.01
C MET A 170 -16.35 -4.23 1.08
N ALA A 171 -17.21 -5.21 0.80
CA ALA A 171 -18.23 -5.66 1.76
C ALA A 171 -17.64 -6.38 2.98
N LYS A 172 -16.39 -6.88 2.91
CA LYS A 172 -15.71 -7.49 4.05
C LYS A 172 -14.77 -6.50 4.74
N ASP A 173 -13.92 -5.83 3.97
CA ASP A 173 -13.01 -4.82 4.50
C ASP A 173 -12.58 -3.84 3.40
N ILE A 174 -12.97 -2.57 3.54
CA ILE A 174 -12.64 -1.51 2.59
C ILE A 174 -11.12 -1.31 2.43
N ARG A 175 -10.33 -1.64 3.45
CA ARG A 175 -8.87 -1.46 3.45
C ARG A 175 -8.18 -2.29 2.37
N VAL A 176 -8.75 -3.44 2.02
CA VAL A 176 -8.26 -4.28 0.90
C VAL A 176 -8.29 -3.51 -0.41
N LEU A 177 -9.38 -2.80 -0.69
CA LEU A 177 -9.50 -1.99 -1.92
C LEU A 177 -8.55 -0.78 -1.88
N VAL A 178 -8.37 -0.16 -0.71
CA VAL A 178 -7.45 0.97 -0.57
C VAL A 178 -6.01 0.56 -0.81
N ILE A 179 -5.58 -0.61 -0.30
CA ILE A 179 -4.27 -1.19 -0.62
C ILE A 179 -4.15 -1.41 -2.13
N LYS A 180 -5.18 -1.98 -2.76
CA LYS A 180 -5.16 -2.25 -4.21
C LYS A 180 -5.10 -0.99 -5.07
N LEU A 181 -5.75 0.09 -4.65
CA LEU A 181 -5.66 1.38 -5.32
C LEU A 181 -4.26 1.98 -5.21
N ALA A 182 -3.60 1.85 -4.06
CA ALA A 182 -2.22 2.32 -3.87
C ALA A 182 -1.22 1.48 -4.66
N ASP A 183 -1.38 0.16 -4.70
CA ASP A 183 -0.63 -0.72 -5.58
C ASP A 183 -0.79 -0.32 -7.06
N ARG A 184 -2.04 -0.17 -7.52
CA ARG A 184 -2.32 0.25 -8.90
C ARG A 184 -1.69 1.61 -9.22
N LEU A 185 -1.74 2.56 -8.29
CA LEU A 185 -1.14 3.88 -8.45
C LEU A 185 0.37 3.78 -8.68
N HIS A 186 1.10 3.06 -7.83
CA HIS A 186 2.53 2.89 -8.02
C HIS A 186 2.89 2.12 -9.30
N ASN A 187 2.08 1.12 -9.66
CA ASN A 187 2.24 0.42 -10.93
C ASN A 187 2.05 1.34 -12.15
N MET A 188 1.16 2.33 -12.05
CA MET A 188 0.98 3.35 -13.07
C MET A 188 2.14 4.34 -13.14
N GLU A 189 2.75 4.70 -12.00
CA GLU A 189 3.93 5.58 -11.96
C GLU A 189 5.16 4.95 -12.63
N THR A 190 5.26 3.63 -12.52
CA THR A 190 6.42 2.86 -13.01
C THR A 190 6.16 2.15 -14.35
N ILE A 191 4.98 2.40 -14.96
CA ILE A 191 4.48 1.71 -16.16
C ILE A 191 5.40 1.83 -17.39
N GLY A 192 6.25 2.87 -17.43
CA GLY A 192 7.15 3.16 -18.55
C GLY A 192 8.10 2.01 -18.91
N HIS A 193 8.44 1.14 -17.94
CA HIS A 193 9.33 0.00 -18.14
C HIS A 193 8.63 -1.24 -18.75
N MET A 194 7.30 -1.18 -18.97
CA MET A 194 6.54 -2.29 -19.55
C MET A 194 6.42 -2.20 -21.08
N PRO A 195 6.22 -3.33 -21.79
CA PRO A 195 5.89 -3.31 -23.21
C PRO A 195 4.59 -2.54 -23.50
N ARG A 196 4.52 -1.86 -24.65
CA ARG A 196 3.39 -0.97 -25.01
C ARG A 196 2.01 -1.63 -24.90
N ASP A 197 1.88 -2.90 -25.25
CA ASP A 197 0.59 -3.61 -25.16
C ASP A 197 0.14 -3.81 -23.71
N ALA A 198 1.08 -4.11 -22.81
CA ALA A 198 0.82 -4.19 -21.38
C ALA A 198 0.48 -2.80 -20.81
N GLN A 199 1.21 -1.75 -21.22
CA GLN A 199 0.92 -0.37 -20.81
C GLN A 199 -0.52 0.02 -21.15
N LYS A 200 -0.95 -0.21 -22.41
CA LYS A 200 -2.30 0.10 -22.86
C LYS A 200 -3.36 -0.67 -22.06
N ARG A 201 -3.16 -1.98 -21.87
CA ARG A 201 -4.10 -2.82 -21.11
C ARG A 201 -4.27 -2.31 -19.67
N ILE A 202 -3.15 -2.07 -18.97
CA ILE A 202 -3.15 -1.60 -17.59
C ILE A 202 -3.74 -0.18 -17.48
N ALA A 203 -3.43 0.70 -18.42
CA ALA A 203 -3.98 2.05 -18.47
C ALA A 203 -5.49 2.06 -18.71
N THR A 204 -6.00 1.22 -19.63
CA THR A 204 -7.44 1.05 -19.85
C THR A 204 -8.12 0.53 -18.59
N GLU A 205 -7.57 -0.51 -17.95
CA GLU A 205 -8.11 -1.03 -16.68
C GLU A 205 -8.14 0.05 -15.58
N THR A 206 -7.09 0.87 -15.51
CA THR A 206 -6.97 1.99 -14.57
C THR A 206 -8.08 3.02 -14.75
N LEU A 207 -8.33 3.45 -15.99
CA LEU A 207 -9.34 4.45 -16.31
C LEU A 207 -10.77 3.92 -16.17
N ASP A 208 -11.01 2.67 -16.59
CA ASP A 208 -12.35 2.09 -16.62
C ASP A 208 -12.81 1.59 -15.24
N ILE A 209 -11.87 1.15 -14.38
CA ILE A 209 -12.17 0.48 -13.11
C ILE A 209 -11.65 1.27 -11.92
N TYR A 210 -10.33 1.45 -11.80
CA TYR A 210 -9.72 1.95 -10.57
C TYR A 210 -9.98 3.44 -10.31
N ALA A 211 -9.92 4.30 -11.33
CA ALA A 211 -10.21 5.72 -11.18
C ALA A 211 -11.67 5.98 -10.74
N PRO A 212 -12.71 5.38 -11.35
CA PRO A 212 -14.07 5.46 -10.86
C PRO A 212 -14.25 4.94 -9.43
N LEU A 213 -13.52 3.89 -9.04
CA LEU A 213 -13.58 3.37 -7.67
C LEU A 213 -12.94 4.33 -6.66
N ALA A 214 -11.78 4.90 -6.96
CA ALA A 214 -11.17 5.94 -6.13
C ALA A 214 -12.12 7.12 -5.94
N HIS A 215 -12.83 7.53 -6.99
CA HIS A 215 -13.87 8.56 -6.91
C HIS A 215 -15.01 8.19 -5.94
N ARG A 216 -15.52 6.95 -6.04
CA ARG A 216 -16.60 6.46 -5.16
C ARG A 216 -16.20 6.38 -3.69
N LEU A 217 -14.91 6.18 -3.39
CA LEU A 217 -14.37 6.20 -2.03
C LEU A 217 -14.03 7.61 -1.52
N GLY A 218 -14.27 8.65 -2.31
CA GLY A 218 -13.88 10.02 -1.95
C GLY A 218 -12.36 10.27 -2.04
N MET A 219 -11.59 9.34 -2.61
CA MET A 219 -10.15 9.45 -2.78
C MET A 219 -9.79 10.27 -4.02
N GLN A 220 -10.14 11.56 -3.99
CA GLN A 220 -10.03 12.44 -5.16
C GLN A 220 -8.59 12.57 -5.68
N ASN A 221 -7.59 12.60 -4.80
CA ASN A 221 -6.18 12.69 -5.21
C ASN A 221 -5.73 11.44 -5.97
N PHE A 222 -6.13 10.25 -5.51
CA PHE A 222 -5.84 8.99 -6.19
C PHE A 222 -6.52 8.94 -7.55
N LYS A 223 -7.81 9.29 -7.62
CA LYS A 223 -8.55 9.38 -8.88
C LYS A 223 -7.78 10.20 -9.90
N LEU A 224 -7.40 11.42 -9.54
CA LEU A 224 -6.75 12.36 -10.45
C LEU A 224 -5.37 11.87 -10.91
N ARG A 225 -4.56 11.32 -10.01
CA ARG A 225 -3.25 10.71 -10.37
C ARG A 225 -3.42 9.51 -11.30
N LEU A 226 -4.35 8.61 -10.99
CA LEU A 226 -4.65 7.43 -11.82
C LEU A 226 -5.16 7.83 -13.21
N GLU A 227 -6.00 8.88 -13.28
CA GLU A 227 -6.50 9.43 -14.54
C GLU A 227 -5.38 10.04 -15.39
N ASP A 228 -4.54 10.89 -14.81
CA ASP A 228 -3.44 11.54 -15.53
C ASP A 228 -2.40 10.51 -16.02
N LEU A 229 -2.01 9.56 -15.16
CA LEU A 229 -1.08 8.48 -15.53
C LEU A 229 -1.68 7.52 -16.56
N GLY A 230 -2.96 7.16 -16.39
CA GLY A 230 -3.70 6.31 -17.32
C GLY A 230 -3.80 6.96 -18.70
N PHE A 231 -4.10 8.24 -18.74
CA PHE A 231 -4.16 9.02 -19.97
C PHE A 231 -2.80 9.12 -20.66
N GLY A 232 -1.74 9.45 -19.92
CA GLY A 232 -0.37 9.52 -20.46
C GLY A 232 0.11 8.19 -21.04
N ALA A 233 -0.21 7.07 -20.39
CA ALA A 233 0.13 5.73 -20.88
C ALA A 233 -0.69 5.31 -22.11
N LEU A 234 -1.97 5.69 -22.19
CA LEU A 234 -2.87 5.31 -23.29
C LEU A 234 -2.70 6.18 -24.54
N HIS A 235 -2.46 7.48 -24.36
CA HIS A 235 -2.40 8.48 -25.42
C HIS A 235 -1.20 9.43 -25.27
N PRO A 236 0.06 8.93 -25.36
CA PRO A 236 1.25 9.71 -25.04
C PRO A 236 1.40 10.98 -25.88
N LYS A 237 1.14 10.93 -27.19
CA LYS A 237 1.22 12.11 -28.07
C LYS A 237 0.25 13.23 -27.65
N ARG A 238 -1.00 12.87 -27.36
CA ARG A 238 -2.02 13.83 -26.94
C ARG A 238 -1.71 14.39 -25.54
N TYR A 239 -1.12 13.57 -24.69
CA TYR A 239 -0.66 14.00 -23.37
C TYR A 239 0.43 15.07 -23.52
N GLU A 240 1.46 14.82 -24.34
CA GLU A 240 2.53 15.78 -24.63
C GLU A 240 1.99 17.10 -25.22
N GLU A 241 1.06 17.03 -26.17
CA GLU A 241 0.39 18.22 -26.74
C GLU A 241 -0.34 19.05 -25.68
N ILE A 242 -1.11 18.41 -24.80
CA ILE A 242 -1.85 19.10 -23.74
C ILE A 242 -0.89 19.69 -22.70
N VAL A 243 0.19 18.98 -22.35
CA VAL A 243 1.22 19.50 -21.44
C VAL A 243 1.84 20.76 -22.02
N ALA A 244 2.26 20.73 -23.29
CA ALA A 244 2.85 21.89 -23.96
C ALA A 244 1.89 23.10 -24.00
N LEU A 245 0.61 22.89 -24.34
CA LEU A 245 -0.40 23.95 -24.35
C LEU A 245 -0.66 24.55 -22.97
N VAL A 246 -0.60 23.73 -21.92
CA VAL A 246 -0.76 24.19 -20.54
C VAL A 246 0.48 24.96 -20.09
N GLU A 247 1.67 24.48 -20.40
CA GLU A 247 2.95 25.13 -20.06
C GLU A 247 3.11 26.49 -20.76
N GLU A 248 2.72 26.61 -22.03
CA GLU A 248 2.75 27.87 -22.78
C GLU A 248 1.87 28.96 -22.12
N ARG A 249 0.70 28.57 -21.58
CA ARG A 249 -0.25 29.47 -20.93
C ARG A 249 -0.03 29.63 -19.41
N ASN A 250 0.90 28.87 -18.84
CA ASN A 250 1.11 28.82 -17.39
C ASN A 250 1.73 30.11 -16.79
N PRO A 251 2.69 30.81 -17.43
CA PRO A 251 3.37 31.95 -16.83
C PRO A 251 2.41 33.09 -16.49
N GLU A 252 1.56 33.48 -17.44
CA GLU A 252 0.57 34.55 -17.26
C GLU A 252 -0.48 34.17 -16.21
N ARG A 253 -0.90 32.90 -16.21
CA ARG A 253 -1.90 32.39 -15.28
C ARG A 253 -1.36 32.25 -13.86
N ALA A 254 -0.09 31.88 -13.70
CA ALA A 254 0.56 31.76 -12.41
C ALA A 254 0.67 33.12 -11.72
N VAL A 255 1.11 34.15 -12.44
CA VAL A 255 1.17 35.53 -11.92
C VAL A 255 -0.21 36.01 -11.47
N LEU A 256 -1.24 35.84 -12.30
CA LEU A 256 -2.61 36.22 -11.95
C LEU A 256 -3.14 35.44 -10.74
N LEU A 257 -2.83 34.14 -10.65
CA LEU A 257 -3.24 33.32 -9.50
C LEU A 257 -2.56 33.78 -8.22
N ASP A 258 -1.27 34.09 -8.26
CA ASP A 258 -0.51 34.57 -7.11
C ASP A 258 -1.04 35.93 -6.62
N GLU A 259 -1.32 36.87 -7.52
CA GLU A 259 -1.95 38.15 -7.18
C GLU A 259 -3.31 37.96 -6.49
N VAL A 260 -4.16 37.08 -7.02
CA VAL A 260 -5.47 36.78 -6.42
C VAL A 260 -5.30 36.09 -5.06
N MET A 261 -4.38 35.14 -4.93
CA MET A 261 -4.12 34.46 -3.66
C MET A 261 -3.62 35.42 -2.59
N ASP A 262 -2.72 36.34 -2.93
CA ASP A 262 -2.17 37.31 -1.98
C ASP A 262 -3.23 38.32 -1.54
N SER A 263 -4.06 38.79 -2.47
CA SER A 263 -5.23 39.61 -2.15
C SER A 263 -6.19 38.90 -1.18
N LEU A 264 -6.49 37.62 -1.41
CA LEU A 264 -7.33 36.82 -0.51
C LEU A 264 -6.68 36.60 0.86
N ARG A 265 -5.37 36.33 0.91
CA ARG A 265 -4.63 36.18 2.18
C ARG A 265 -4.66 37.46 2.99
N GLU A 266 -4.53 38.62 2.34
CA GLU A 266 -4.62 39.92 3.00
C GLU A 266 -6.00 40.15 3.59
N GLN A 267 -7.06 39.91 2.83
CA GLN A 267 -8.44 40.03 3.34
C GLN A 267 -8.72 39.08 4.51
N LEU A 268 -8.23 37.84 4.47
CA LEU A 268 -8.36 36.90 5.59
C LEU A 268 -7.66 37.43 6.86
N ARG A 269 -6.48 38.05 6.71
CA ARG A 269 -5.75 38.68 7.83
C ARG A 269 -6.53 39.87 8.40
N GLU A 270 -7.05 40.75 7.55
CA GLU A 270 -7.85 41.91 7.98
C GLU A 270 -9.10 41.49 8.75
N LEU A 271 -9.81 40.47 8.25
CA LEU A 271 -11.00 39.91 8.89
C LEU A 271 -10.68 39.01 10.09
N LYS A 272 -9.40 38.81 10.42
CA LYS A 272 -8.91 37.92 11.49
C LYS A 272 -9.42 36.48 11.37
N ILE A 273 -9.65 36.03 10.14
CA ILE A 273 -10.07 34.66 9.82
C ILE A 273 -8.81 33.81 9.63
N ARG A 274 -8.70 32.71 10.37
CA ARG A 274 -7.64 31.72 10.15
C ARG A 274 -8.03 30.81 8.98
N GLY A 275 -7.23 30.81 7.92
CA GLY A 275 -7.43 29.97 6.74
C GLY A 275 -6.17 29.85 5.89
N GLU A 276 -6.13 28.82 5.05
CA GLU A 276 -5.05 28.58 4.10
C GLU A 276 -5.58 28.78 2.67
N VAL A 277 -4.81 29.48 1.84
CA VAL A 277 -5.15 29.75 0.43
C VAL A 277 -4.09 29.11 -0.45
N THR A 278 -4.51 28.15 -1.25
CA THR A 278 -3.65 27.38 -2.16
C THR A 278 -4.22 27.36 -3.58
N GLY A 279 -3.35 27.51 -4.58
CA GLY A 279 -3.72 27.33 -5.98
C GLY A 279 -3.87 25.85 -6.32
N ARG A 280 -4.99 25.46 -6.93
CA ARG A 280 -5.20 24.08 -7.39
C ARG A 280 -4.94 23.97 -8.89
N PRO A 281 -3.90 23.23 -9.33
CA PRO A 281 -3.65 23.02 -10.75
C PRO A 281 -4.80 22.22 -11.39
N LYS A 282 -5.00 22.42 -12.71
CA LYS A 282 -5.93 21.59 -13.48
C LYS A 282 -5.21 20.32 -13.91
N HIS A 283 -5.86 19.18 -13.71
CA HIS A 283 -5.37 17.87 -14.16
C HIS A 283 -5.53 17.72 -15.68
N TYR A 284 -4.53 17.12 -16.33
CA TYR A 284 -4.45 17.03 -17.79
C TYR A 284 -5.58 16.18 -18.36
N TYR A 285 -5.93 15.08 -17.70
CA TYR A 285 -7.05 14.24 -18.12
C TYR A 285 -8.39 14.99 -18.09
N SER A 286 -8.61 15.82 -17.07
CA SER A 286 -9.83 16.67 -17.01
C SER A 286 -9.87 17.75 -18.10
N ILE A 287 -8.71 18.18 -18.62
CA ILE A 287 -8.62 19.08 -19.77
C ILE A 287 -8.97 18.31 -21.03
N TYR A 288 -8.36 17.15 -21.23
CA TYR A 288 -8.64 16.24 -22.34
C TYR A 288 -10.13 15.88 -22.42
N GLU A 289 -10.72 15.45 -21.30
CA GLU A 289 -12.14 15.09 -21.20
C GLU A 289 -13.02 16.26 -21.66
N LYS A 290 -12.70 17.50 -21.24
CA LYS A 290 -13.43 18.69 -21.65
C LYS A 290 -13.23 19.05 -23.12
N MET A 291 -12.02 18.92 -23.66
CA MET A 291 -11.74 19.20 -25.08
C MET A 291 -12.47 18.19 -25.98
N VAL A 292 -12.41 16.90 -25.65
CA VAL A 292 -12.99 15.82 -26.46
C VAL A 292 -14.51 15.71 -26.31
N LEU A 293 -15.07 15.80 -25.09
CA LEU A 293 -16.52 15.68 -24.89
C LEU A 293 -17.29 16.98 -25.15
N ARG A 294 -16.66 18.16 -25.07
CA ARG A 294 -17.35 19.45 -25.31
C ARG A 294 -17.01 20.11 -26.64
N GLY A 295 -16.21 19.47 -27.50
CA GLY A 295 -15.96 19.93 -28.88
C GLY A 295 -15.44 21.37 -28.98
N LYS A 296 -14.72 21.85 -27.95
CA LYS A 296 -14.09 23.17 -27.98
C LYS A 296 -12.64 22.97 -28.42
N GLU A 297 -12.40 23.25 -29.69
CA GLU A 297 -11.07 23.51 -30.27
C GLU A 297 -10.39 24.68 -29.56
#